data_AF-A0A941N4K2-F1
#
_entry.id   AF-A0A941N4K2-F1
#
_cell.length_a   1.000
_cell.length_b   1.000
_cell.length_c   1.000
_cell.angle_alpha   90.00
_cell.angle_beta   90.00
_cell.angle_gamma   90.00
#
_symmetry.space_group_name_H-M   'P 1'
#
loop_
_entity.id
_entity.type
_entity.pdbx_description
1 polymer ?
#
loop_
_entity_poly.entity_id
_entity_poly.type
_entity_poly.pdbx_seq_one_letter_code
_entity_poly.pdbx_strand_id
1 'polypeptide(L)'
;DKFPITENITSLEDFDLIFTISTGYPGVKEWVQYGSSPLGVKLAAGATAVQAPLAYPYIPDQMLGLLAAIKGAAEYEAALAERYPQFRDPSKNQGLKRMAPQFWAHLLIIGLIVIGNTVHIADRFLRRTAA
;
A
#
# COMPACT_ATOMS: atom_id res chain seq x y z
N ASP A 1 13.90 13.16 28.55
CA ASP A 1 14.79 13.85 27.60
C ASP A 1 14.08 15.06 27.02
N LYS A 2 14.74 16.24 27.02
CA LYS A 2 14.19 17.49 26.46
C LYS A 2 14.98 17.83 25.21
N PHE A 3 14.42 17.56 24.03
CA PHE A 3 15.01 17.99 22.77
C PHE A 3 14.55 19.43 22.48
N PRO A 4 15.46 20.37 22.17
CA PRO A 4 15.06 21.75 21.84
C PRO A 4 14.05 21.83 20.68
N ILE A 5 14.10 20.88 19.75
CA ILE A 5 13.16 20.81 18.60
C ILE A 5 11.70 20.54 19.03
N THR A 6 11.47 19.99 20.23
CA THR A 6 10.13 19.68 20.75
C THR A 6 9.65 20.68 21.80
N GLU A 7 10.38 21.76 22.06
CA GLU A 7 10.10 22.69 23.18
C GLU A 7 8.74 23.39 23.04
N ASN A 8 8.33 23.70 21.81
CA ASN A 8 7.05 24.35 21.49
C ASN A 8 5.99 23.37 20.95
N ILE A 9 6.25 22.06 21.00
CA ILE A 9 5.33 21.04 20.49
C ILE A 9 4.56 20.49 21.68
N THR A 10 3.26 20.76 21.71
CA THR A 10 2.36 20.43 22.84
C THR A 10 1.27 19.45 22.43
N SER A 11 0.88 19.46 21.15
CA SER A 11 -0.19 18.62 20.62
C SER A 11 0.11 18.11 19.21
N LEU A 12 -0.72 17.20 18.71
CA LEU A 12 -0.65 16.77 17.31
C LEU A 12 -1.15 17.86 16.34
N GLU A 13 -1.94 18.83 16.82
CA GLU A 13 -2.45 19.95 16.02
C GLU A 13 -1.33 20.94 15.64
N ASP A 14 -0.19 20.89 16.35
CA ASP A 14 0.98 21.70 16.04
C ASP A 14 1.69 21.26 14.73
N PHE A 15 1.25 20.15 14.12
CA PHE A 15 1.81 19.61 12.88
C PHE A 15 0.84 19.79 11.69
N ASP A 16 1.39 20.21 10.54
CA ASP A 16 0.61 20.32 9.30
C ASP A 16 0.26 18.96 8.66
N LEU A 17 1.05 17.93 8.97
CA LEU A 17 0.95 16.60 8.38
C LEU A 17 1.45 15.53 9.36
N ILE A 18 0.65 14.49 9.52
CA ILE A 18 1.06 13.23 10.13
C ILE A 18 1.37 12.25 9.00
N PHE A 19 2.55 11.61 9.08
CA PHE A 19 2.92 10.53 8.20
C PHE A 19 3.23 9.27 9.01
N THR A 20 2.48 8.19 8.76
CA THR A 20 2.63 6.94 9.50
C THR A 20 3.02 5.79 8.58
N ILE A 21 4.11 5.09 8.89
CA ILE A 21 4.44 3.80 8.27
C ILE A 21 4.30 2.77 9.37
N SER A 22 3.26 1.94 9.29
CA SER A 22 2.92 1.01 10.35
C SER A 22 2.60 -0.38 9.80
N THR A 23 2.86 -1.39 10.62
CA THR A 23 2.47 -2.77 10.38
C THR A 23 1.72 -3.28 11.60
N GLY A 24 0.52 -3.83 11.42
CA GLY A 24 -0.25 -4.39 12.54
C GLY A 24 -1.05 -3.34 13.33
N TYR A 25 -1.25 -3.58 14.63
CA TYR A 25 -2.08 -2.77 15.52
C TYR A 25 -1.26 -2.25 16.71
N PRO A 26 -1.36 -0.95 17.05
CA PRO A 26 -2.08 0.10 16.34
C PRO A 26 -1.43 0.43 14.98
N GLY A 27 -2.26 0.77 13.99
CA GLY A 27 -1.82 1.07 12.63
C GLY A 27 -2.59 2.23 12.01
N VAL A 28 -2.70 2.24 10.68
CA VAL A 28 -3.29 3.36 9.91
C VAL A 28 -4.68 3.73 10.40
N LYS A 29 -5.51 2.74 10.71
CA LYS A 29 -6.90 2.95 11.17
C LYS A 29 -6.96 3.76 12.45
N GLU A 30 -6.14 3.42 13.45
CA GLU A 30 -6.11 4.12 14.73
C GLU A 30 -5.59 5.55 14.58
N TRP A 31 -4.61 5.77 13.69
CA TRP A 31 -4.13 7.11 13.37
C TRP A 31 -5.19 7.98 12.68
N VAL A 32 -6.00 7.41 11.78
CA VAL A 32 -7.13 8.11 11.18
C VAL A 32 -8.15 8.49 12.26
N GLN A 33 -8.51 7.54 13.13
CA GLN A 33 -9.60 7.69 14.09
C GLN A 33 -9.27 8.60 15.27
N TYR A 34 -8.03 8.57 15.75
CA TYR A 34 -7.64 9.26 16.98
C TYR A 34 -6.62 10.37 16.75
N GLY A 35 -5.69 10.19 15.81
CA GLY A 35 -4.57 11.12 15.62
C GLY A 35 -4.82 12.23 14.59
N SER A 36 -5.75 12.02 13.66
CA SER A 36 -5.96 12.92 12.51
C SER A 36 -7.38 13.47 12.44
N SER A 37 -8.39 12.64 12.18
CA SER A 37 -9.75 13.12 11.90
C SER A 37 -10.35 14.00 13.00
N PRO A 38 -10.20 13.67 14.31
CA PRO A 38 -10.74 14.52 15.38
C PRO A 38 -10.05 15.89 15.50
N LEU A 39 -8.78 15.95 15.09
CA LEU A 39 -7.91 17.12 15.24
C LEU A 39 -7.83 17.95 13.94
N GLY A 40 -8.44 17.48 12.85
CA GLY A 40 -8.39 18.12 11.54
C GLY A 40 -6.99 18.11 10.88
N VAL A 41 -6.04 17.35 11.42
CA VAL A 41 -4.66 17.28 10.90
C VAL A 41 -4.60 16.34 9.71
N LYS A 42 -3.90 16.74 8.63
CA LYS A 42 -3.76 15.91 7.43
C LYS A 42 -2.96 14.65 7.73
N LEU A 43 -3.38 13.51 7.19
CA LEU A 43 -2.72 12.22 7.37
C LEU A 43 -2.35 11.59 6.04
N ALA A 44 -1.10 11.16 5.89
CA ALA A 44 -0.66 10.24 4.85
C ALA A 44 -0.08 8.98 5.51
N ALA A 45 -0.17 7.83 4.82
CA ALA A 45 0.31 6.58 5.42
C ALA A 45 1.04 5.68 4.43
N GLY A 46 1.96 4.87 4.94
CA GLY A 46 2.43 3.64 4.32
C GLY A 46 1.81 2.44 5.02
N ALA A 47 1.29 1.50 4.25
CA ALA A 47 0.63 0.30 4.77
C ALA A 47 1.13 -0.98 4.10
N THR A 48 1.06 -2.09 4.82
CA THR A 48 1.25 -3.43 4.24
C THR A 48 0.12 -3.76 3.25
N ALA A 49 0.33 -4.77 2.39
CA ALA A 49 -0.66 -5.19 1.40
C ALA A 49 -2.00 -5.62 2.02
N VAL A 50 -1.94 -6.17 3.25
CA VAL A 50 -3.13 -6.61 3.99
C VAL A 50 -3.86 -5.46 4.69
N GLN A 51 -3.16 -4.36 5.01
CA GLN A 51 -3.75 -3.19 5.66
C GLN A 51 -4.26 -2.14 4.67
N ALA A 52 -3.67 -2.05 3.47
CA ALA A 52 -4.08 -1.07 2.47
C ALA A 52 -5.59 -1.10 2.15
N PRO A 53 -6.25 -2.28 2.01
CA PRO A 53 -7.70 -2.33 1.80
C PRO A 53 -8.53 -1.67 2.90
N LEU A 54 -8.05 -1.72 4.14
CA LEU A 54 -8.73 -1.12 5.29
C LEU A 54 -8.62 0.41 5.30
N ALA A 55 -7.65 0.97 4.57
CA ALA A 55 -7.39 2.40 4.51
C ALA A 55 -8.09 3.10 3.34
N TYR A 56 -8.48 2.39 2.28
CA TYR A 56 -9.16 2.99 1.12
C TYR A 56 -10.43 3.78 1.45
N PRO A 57 -11.30 3.37 2.39
CA PRO A 57 -12.49 4.15 2.74
C PRO A 57 -12.19 5.55 3.29
N TYR A 58 -10.96 5.78 3.77
CA TYR A 58 -10.54 7.05 4.36
C TYR A 58 -9.95 8.03 3.33
N ILE A 59 -9.74 7.59 2.08
CA ILE A 59 -9.13 8.41 1.02
C ILE A 59 -10.22 8.87 0.05
N PRO A 60 -10.25 10.16 -0.35
CA PRO A 60 -9.30 11.24 -0.01
C PRO A 60 -9.71 12.08 1.22
N ASP A 61 -10.91 11.85 1.79
CA ASP A 61 -11.52 12.80 2.72
C ASP A 61 -10.80 12.89 4.06
N GLN A 62 -10.44 11.75 4.65
CA GLN A 62 -9.78 11.66 5.97
C GLN A 62 -8.26 11.40 5.86
N MET A 63 -7.78 11.04 4.67
CA MET A 63 -6.38 10.75 4.38
C MET A 63 -5.97 11.36 3.05
N LEU A 64 -4.85 12.08 3.06
CA LEU A 64 -4.24 12.70 1.89
C LEU A 64 -3.74 11.67 0.87
N GLY A 65 -3.25 10.52 1.33
CA GLY A 65 -2.70 9.50 0.45
C GLY A 65 -2.17 8.27 1.17
N LEU A 66 -1.93 7.22 0.40
CA LEU A 66 -1.51 5.92 0.88
C LEU A 66 -0.44 5.29 -0.02
N LEU A 67 0.71 4.98 0.56
CA LEU A 67 1.70 4.10 -0.04
C LEU A 67 1.32 2.65 0.28
N ALA A 68 0.52 2.06 -0.62
CA ALA A 68 0.02 0.70 -0.49
C ALA A 68 1.10 -0.33 -0.87
N ALA A 69 1.75 -0.88 0.14
CA ALA A 69 2.78 -1.90 0.01
C ALA A 69 3.86 -1.51 -1.00
N ILE A 70 4.35 -2.51 -1.74
CA ILE A 70 5.41 -2.33 -2.71
C ILE A 70 4.98 -1.61 -3.98
N LYS A 71 3.71 -1.77 -4.37
CA LYS A 71 3.16 -1.08 -5.55
C LYS A 71 3.15 0.43 -5.31
N GLY A 72 2.64 0.88 -4.16
CA GLY A 72 2.65 2.30 -3.80
C GLY A 72 4.07 2.87 -3.68
N ALA A 73 5.00 2.09 -3.15
CA ALA A 73 6.42 2.48 -3.14
C ALA A 73 6.99 2.64 -4.56
N ALA A 74 6.69 1.71 -5.47
CA ALA A 74 7.14 1.77 -6.86
C ALA A 74 6.55 2.96 -7.63
N GLU A 75 5.25 3.27 -7.42
CA GLU A 75 4.59 4.43 -8.01
C GLU A 75 5.21 5.75 -7.51
N TYR A 76 5.54 5.81 -6.21
CA TYR A 76 6.24 6.96 -5.63
C TYR A 76 7.66 7.14 -6.19
N GLU A 77 8.43 6.05 -6.30
CA GLU A 77 9.75 6.07 -6.93
C GLU A 77 9.68 6.53 -8.41
N ALA A 78 8.69 6.05 -9.16
CA ALA A 78 8.46 6.47 -10.55
C ALA A 78 8.14 7.97 -10.65
N ALA A 79 7.23 8.47 -9.81
CA ALA A 79 6.87 9.88 -9.76
C ALA A 79 8.06 10.78 -9.38
N LEU A 80 8.90 10.32 -8.44
CA LEU A 80 10.15 11.01 -8.11
C LEU A 80 11.11 11.03 -9.29
N ALA A 81 11.34 9.90 -9.93
CA ALA A 81 12.26 9.79 -11.07
C ALA A 81 11.80 10.65 -12.27
N GLU A 82 10.50 10.82 -12.47
CA GLU A 82 9.94 11.69 -13.50
C GLU A 82 10.29 13.16 -13.25
N ARG A 83 10.04 13.64 -12.03
CA ARG A 83 10.19 15.06 -11.65
C ARG A 83 11.62 15.47 -11.32
N TYR A 84 12.44 14.54 -10.84
CA TYR A 84 13.73 14.83 -10.23
C TYR A 84 14.80 13.87 -10.79
N PRO A 85 15.70 14.36 -11.68
CA PRO A 85 16.70 13.53 -12.35
C PRO A 85 17.60 12.71 -11.42
N GLN A 86 17.87 13.20 -10.21
CA GLN A 86 18.72 12.52 -9.21
C GLN A 86 18.13 11.19 -8.69
N PHE A 87 16.82 10.96 -8.85
CA PHE A 87 16.14 9.72 -8.45
C PHE A 87 15.94 8.75 -9.63
N ARG A 88 16.48 9.06 -10.81
CA ARG A 88 16.45 8.15 -11.96
C ARG A 88 17.45 7.00 -11.86
N ASP A 89 18.37 7.05 -10.91
CA ASP A 89 19.35 5.99 -10.69
C ASP A 89 18.62 4.67 -10.35
N PRO A 90 18.69 3.65 -11.22
CA PRO A 90 18.04 2.37 -10.97
C PRO A 90 18.53 1.68 -9.70
N SER A 91 19.74 2.00 -9.20
CA SER A 91 20.26 1.42 -7.96
C SER A 91 19.38 1.74 -6.76
N LYS A 92 18.71 2.90 -6.77
CA LYS A 92 17.90 3.43 -5.66
C LYS A 92 16.41 3.08 -5.75
N ASN A 93 15.95 2.50 -6.86
CA ASN A 93 14.54 2.24 -7.14
C ASN A 93 14.16 0.79 -6.84
N GLN A 94 14.14 0.44 -5.55
CA GLN A 94 13.92 -0.94 -5.10
C GLN A 94 12.46 -1.37 -5.24
N GLY A 95 11.51 -0.45 -5.06
CA GLY A 95 10.09 -0.69 -5.31
C GLY A 95 9.87 -1.09 -6.78
N LEU A 96 10.38 -0.28 -7.71
CA LEU A 96 10.27 -0.54 -9.14
C LEU A 96 10.90 -1.87 -9.56
N LYS A 97 12.09 -2.20 -9.05
CA LYS A 97 12.77 -3.48 -9.35
C LYS A 97 11.94 -4.69 -8.98
N ARG A 98 11.22 -4.62 -7.86
CA ARG A 98 10.44 -5.75 -7.33
C ARG A 98 9.07 -5.90 -8.01
N MET A 99 8.65 -4.93 -8.83
CA MET A 99 7.42 -5.05 -9.63
C MET A 99 7.49 -6.15 -10.69
N ALA A 100 8.66 -6.37 -11.31
CA ALA A 100 8.80 -7.40 -12.35
C ALA A 100 8.59 -8.83 -11.81
N PRO A 101 9.25 -9.27 -10.71
CA PRO A 101 8.94 -10.55 -10.09
C PRO A 101 7.47 -10.68 -9.67
N GLN A 102 6.88 -9.61 -9.10
CA GLN A 102 5.48 -9.62 -8.69
C GLN A 102 4.54 -9.85 -9.87
N PHE A 103 4.76 -9.17 -11.00
CA PHE A 103 3.97 -9.32 -12.22
C PHE A 103 3.99 -10.78 -12.72
N TRP A 104 5.18 -11.37 -12.87
CA TRP A 104 5.33 -12.75 -13.34
C TRP A 104 4.71 -13.77 -12.38
N ALA A 105 4.87 -13.58 -11.07
CA ALA A 105 4.25 -14.45 -10.07
C ALA A 105 2.71 -14.41 -10.15
N HIS A 106 2.11 -13.21 -10.29
CA HIS A 106 0.66 -13.09 -10.40
C HIS A 106 0.13 -13.69 -11.70
N LEU A 107 0.82 -13.49 -12.84
CA LEU A 107 0.45 -14.13 -14.09
C LEU A 107 0.51 -15.65 -14.01
N LEU A 108 1.54 -16.21 -13.38
CA LEU A 108 1.65 -17.65 -13.17
C LEU A 108 0.47 -18.19 -12.35
N ILE A 109 0.13 -17.54 -11.23
CA ILE A 109 -1.01 -17.93 -10.39
C ILE A 109 -2.32 -17.89 -11.19
N ILE A 110 -2.57 -16.81 -11.93
CA ILE A 110 -3.76 -16.69 -12.78
C ILE A 110 -3.81 -17.80 -13.83
N GLY A 111 -2.69 -18.09 -14.49
CA GLY A 111 -2.60 -19.16 -15.47
C GLY A 111 -2.91 -20.54 -14.87
N LEU A 112 -2.36 -20.85 -13.70
CA LEU A 112 -2.64 -22.08 -12.99
C LEU A 112 -4.11 -22.21 -12.57
N ILE A 113 -4.74 -21.11 -12.14
CA ILE A 113 -6.18 -21.08 -11.81
C ILE A 113 -7.03 -21.39 -13.05
N VAL A 114 -6.73 -20.75 -14.19
CA VAL A 114 -7.47 -20.97 -15.45
C VAL A 114 -7.33 -22.40 -15.94
N ILE A 115 -6.11 -22.96 -15.92
CA ILE A 115 -5.85 -24.35 -16.29
C ILE A 115 -6.61 -25.30 -15.36
N GLY A 116 -6.49 -25.10 -14.05
CA GLY A 116 -7.18 -25.92 -13.05
C GLY A 116 -8.70 -25.91 -13.23
N ASN A 117 -9.29 -24.74 -13.45
CA ASN A 117 -10.73 -24.62 -13.68
C ASN A 117 -11.17 -25.28 -15.00
N THR A 118 -10.37 -25.15 -16.05
CA THR A 118 -10.66 -25.77 -17.36
C THR A 118 -10.66 -27.30 -17.25
N VAL A 119 -9.64 -27.88 -16.60
CA VAL A 119 -9.54 -29.32 -16.37
C VAL A 119 -10.70 -29.81 -15.50
N HIS A 120 -11.04 -29.09 -14.43
CA HIS A 120 -12.16 -29.44 -13.56
C HIS A 120 -13.50 -29.47 -14.31
N ILE A 121 -13.75 -28.48 -15.17
CA ILE A 121 -14.97 -28.41 -15.97
C ILE A 121 -15.00 -29.56 -16.99
N ALA A 122 -13.89 -29.82 -17.69
CA ALA A 122 -13.80 -30.91 -18.67
C ALA A 122 -14.04 -32.29 -18.03
N ASP A 123 -13.41 -32.59 -16.88
CA ASP A 123 -13.63 -33.83 -16.13
C ASP A 123 -15.11 -33.98 -15.71
N ARG A 124 -15.72 -32.89 -15.25
CA ARG A 124 -17.14 -32.89 -14.87
C ARG A 124 -18.08 -33.16 -16.05
N PHE A 125 -17.77 -32.64 -17.24
CA PHE A 125 -18.55 -32.93 -18.45
C PHE A 125 -18.41 -34.41 -18.86
N LEU A 126 -17.19 -34.94 -18.87
CA LEU A 126 -16.93 -36.34 -19.24
C LEU A 126 -17.66 -37.33 -18.32
N ARG A 127 -17.63 -37.10 -17.00
CA ARG A 127 -18.34 -37.94 -16.01
C ARG A 127 -19.86 -37.90 -16.16
N ARG A 128 -20.42 -36.78 -16.65
CA ARG A 128 -21.87 -36.66 -16.91
C ARG A 128 -22.32 -37.40 -18.16
N THR A 129 -21.48 -37.48 -19.19
CA THR A 129 -21.77 -38.26 -20.41
C THR A 129 -21.55 -39.76 -20.24
N ALA A 130 -20.79 -40.17 -19.22
CA ALA A 130 -20.53 -41.58 -18.91
C ALA A 130 -21.56 -42.23 -17.96
N ALA A 131 -22.47 -41.44 -17.39
CA ALA A 131 -23.57 -41.87 -16.53
C ALA A 131 -24.90 -41.78 -17.30
#